data_AF-A0A136LSS3-F1
#
_entry.id   AF-A0A136LSS3-F1
#
_cell.length_a   1.000
_cell.length_b   1.000
_cell.length_c   1.000
_cell.angle_alpha   90.00
_cell.angle_beta   90.00
_cell.angle_gamma   90.00
#
_symmetry.space_group_name_H-M   'P 1'
#
loop_
_entity.id
_entity.type
_entity.pdbx_description
1 polymer ?
#
loop_
_entity_poly.entity_id
_entity_poly.type
_entity_poly.pdbx_seq_one_letter_code
_entity_poly.pdbx_strand_id
1 'polypeptide(L)'
;MKLEARFGSTYYVRLDTPVTLDEKSALGKLVPEDVSDSLLAGDPITARLTRAPGNDAPIGGLKVVTSGGWFAARHPAPKIFTSSMLKA
;
A
#
# COMPACT_ATOMS: atom_id res chain seq x y z
N MET A 1 3.81 2.00 -25.47
CA MET A 1 4.34 0.63 -25.60
C MET A 1 5.82 0.44 -25.21
N LYS A 2 6.75 1.41 -25.39
CA LYS A 2 8.19 1.17 -25.07
C LYS A 2 8.50 0.86 -23.59
N LEU A 3 7.73 1.41 -22.65
CA LEU A 3 7.93 1.18 -21.21
C LEU A 3 7.43 -0.20 -20.79
N GLU A 4 6.23 -0.60 -21.20
CA GLU A 4 5.68 -1.92 -20.88
C GLU A 4 6.51 -3.05 -21.51
N ALA A 5 7.04 -2.84 -22.72
CA ALA A 5 7.97 -3.80 -23.33
C ALA A 5 9.27 -3.98 -22.50
N ARG A 6 9.69 -2.95 -21.75
CA ARG A 6 10.91 -2.97 -20.93
C ARG A 6 10.66 -3.42 -19.50
N PHE A 7 9.51 -3.10 -18.93
CA PHE A 7 9.23 -3.24 -17.48
C PHE A 7 8.01 -4.13 -17.16
N GLY A 8 7.28 -4.58 -18.18
CA GLY A 8 5.99 -5.26 -18.04
C GLY A 8 4.81 -4.30 -18.06
N SER A 9 3.62 -4.82 -18.39
CA SER A 9 2.36 -4.08 -18.22
C SER A 9 2.12 -3.80 -16.75
N THR A 10 1.32 -2.77 -16.45
CA THR A 10 0.95 -2.43 -15.07
C THR A 10 -0.57 -2.44 -14.83
N TYR A 11 -1.05 -3.07 -13.76
CA TYR A 11 -2.43 -3.00 -13.28
C TYR A 11 -2.51 -2.22 -11.97
N TYR A 12 -3.58 -1.44 -11.86
CA TYR A 12 -3.82 -0.54 -10.74
C TYR A 12 -5.31 -0.52 -10.44
N VAL A 13 -5.65 -0.61 -9.16
CA VAL A 13 -7.03 -0.48 -8.69
C VAL A 13 -7.10 0.38 -7.43
N ARG A 14 -8.22 1.08 -7.32
CA ARG A 14 -8.56 1.92 -6.19
C ARG A 14 -9.83 1.37 -5.57
N LEU A 15 -9.78 1.05 -4.28
CA LEU A 15 -10.90 0.47 -3.55
C LEU A 15 -11.29 1.37 -2.38
N ASP A 16 -12.60 1.56 -2.23
CA ASP A 16 -13.20 2.45 -1.23
C ASP A 16 -14.10 1.63 -0.35
N THR A 17 -13.79 1.58 0.94
CA THR A 17 -14.66 0.99 1.95
C THR A 17 -15.08 2.06 2.96
N PRO A 18 -16.34 2.04 3.43
CA PRO A 18 -16.72 2.83 4.59
C PRO A 18 -15.80 2.50 5.77
N VAL A 19 -15.45 3.51 6.55
CA VAL A 19 -14.59 3.36 7.72
C VAL A 19 -15.19 4.15 8.87
N THR A 20 -15.23 3.55 10.05
CA THR A 20 -15.63 4.22 11.29
C THR A 20 -14.56 5.20 11.76
N LEU A 21 -14.90 6.07 12.71
CA LEU A 21 -13.93 6.99 13.30
C LEU A 21 -12.79 6.27 14.04
N ASP A 22 -13.11 5.15 14.69
CA ASP A 22 -12.13 4.35 15.44
C ASP A 22 -11.15 3.65 14.49
N GLU A 23 -11.65 3.01 13.44
CA GLU A 23 -10.80 2.42 12.39
C GLU A 23 -9.94 3.49 11.69
N LYS A 24 -10.49 4.69 11.46
CA LYS A 24 -9.72 5.81 10.93
C LYS A 24 -8.58 6.22 11.87
N SER A 25 -8.84 6.30 13.18
CA SER A 25 -7.83 6.59 14.19
C SER A 25 -6.75 5.51 14.24
N ALA A 26 -7.15 4.23 14.19
CA ALA A 26 -6.25 3.09 14.19
C ALA A 26 -5.33 3.13 12.96
N LEU A 27 -5.87 3.38 11.76
CA LEU A 27 -5.08 3.47 10.53
C LEU A 27 -4.02 4.58 10.59
N GLY A 28 -4.33 5.70 11.25
CA GLY A 28 -3.38 6.80 11.45
C GLY A 28 -2.26 6.51 12.46
N LYS A 29 -2.41 5.48 13.29
CA LYS A 29 -1.47 5.09 14.34
C LYS A 29 -0.64 3.84 14.01
N LEU A 30 -0.87 3.23 12.84
CA LEU A 30 -0.14 2.05 12.42
C LEU A 30 1.37 2.26 12.47
N VAL A 31 2.07 1.22 12.92
CA VAL A 31 3.51 1.06 12.83
C VAL A 31 3.84 -0.10 11.88
N PRO A 32 5.03 -0.14 11.25
CA PRO A 32 5.39 -1.22 10.34
C PRO A 32 5.19 -2.63 10.94
N GLU A 33 5.41 -2.78 12.25
CA GLU A 33 5.34 -4.05 12.98
C GLU A 33 3.91 -4.60 13.10
N ASP A 34 2.88 -3.78 12.87
CA ASP A 34 1.48 -4.22 12.88
C ASP A 34 1.15 -5.17 11.70
N VAL A 35 2.01 -5.24 10.68
CA VAL A 35 1.89 -6.19 9.57
C VAL A 35 2.81 -7.39 9.80
N SER A 36 2.26 -8.44 10.39
CA SER A 36 3.01 -9.66 10.70
C SER A 36 3.17 -10.62 9.51
N ASP A 37 2.31 -10.51 8.49
CA ASP A 37 2.41 -11.31 7.27
C ASP A 37 3.78 -11.13 6.60
N SER A 38 4.35 -12.22 6.10
CA SER A 38 5.63 -12.21 5.38
C SER A 38 5.45 -12.14 3.85
N LEU A 39 4.24 -12.40 3.36
CA LEU A 39 3.90 -12.48 1.93
C LEU A 39 2.74 -11.54 1.57
N LEU A 40 2.73 -11.03 0.34
CA LEU A 40 1.61 -10.34 -0.27
C LEU A 40 1.37 -10.94 -1.66
N ALA A 41 0.19 -11.51 -1.87
CA ALA A 41 -0.18 -12.20 -3.11
C ALA A 41 0.83 -13.29 -3.54
N GLY A 42 1.47 -13.95 -2.57
CA GLY A 42 2.47 -15.00 -2.82
C GLY A 42 3.93 -14.52 -2.85
N ASP A 43 4.17 -13.22 -2.95
CA ASP A 43 5.52 -12.65 -3.00
C ASP A 43 6.01 -12.18 -1.61
N PRO A 44 7.31 -12.32 -1.29
CA PRO A 44 7.89 -11.77 -0.06
C PRO A 44 7.73 -10.26 0.08
N ILE A 45 7.28 -9.83 1.25
CA ILE A 45 7.20 -8.41 1.61
C ILE A 45 8.62 -7.87 1.84
N THR A 46 9.00 -6.89 1.03
CA THR A 46 10.32 -6.23 1.07
C THR A 46 10.29 -4.93 1.87
N ALA A 47 9.13 -4.31 2.07
CA ALA A 47 8.99 -3.12 2.91
C ALA A 47 7.59 -2.96 3.49
N ARG A 48 7.52 -2.44 4.72
CA ARG A 48 6.32 -1.97 5.42
C ARG A 48 6.58 -0.53 5.85
N LEU A 49 5.80 0.41 5.34
CA LEU A 49 6.10 1.83 5.42
C LEU A 49 4.91 2.61 5.97
N THR A 50 5.12 3.35 7.06
CA THR A 50 4.15 4.32 7.59
C THR A 50 4.65 5.76 7.41
N ARG A 51 5.91 5.92 6.97
CA ARG A 51 6.58 7.16 6.59
C ARG A 51 7.14 7.05 5.17
N ALA A 52 7.19 8.18 4.47
CA ALA A 52 7.66 8.23 3.10
C ALA A 52 9.20 8.24 3.05
N PRO A 53 9.87 7.37 2.26
CA PRO A 53 11.32 7.25 2.27
C PRO A 53 12.07 8.48 1.71
N GLY A 54 11.40 9.34 0.93
CA GLY A 54 12.03 10.51 0.32
C GLY A 54 12.17 11.72 1.25
N ASN A 55 11.32 11.82 2.29
CA ASN A 55 11.27 13.01 3.16
C ASN A 55 10.87 12.70 4.61
N ASP A 56 10.76 11.43 4.98
CA ASP A 56 10.33 10.94 6.28
C ASP A 56 8.93 11.39 6.75
N ALA A 57 8.14 12.05 5.91
CA ALA A 57 6.82 12.53 6.30
C ALA A 57 5.84 11.35 6.56
N PRO A 58 4.93 11.44 7.55
CA PRO A 58 3.93 10.39 7.79
C PRO A 58 2.99 10.25 6.59
N ILE A 59 2.73 9.01 6.18
CA ILE A 59 1.87 8.70 5.04
C ILE A 59 0.37 8.89 5.39
N GLY A 60 0.03 8.83 6.68
CA GLY A 60 -1.35 8.80 7.15
C GLY A 60 -2.01 7.43 6.92
N GLY A 61 -1.23 6.37 7.09
CA GLY A 61 -1.62 4.99 6.82
C GLY A 61 -0.40 4.10 6.64
N LEU A 62 -0.54 3.07 5.81
CA LEU A 62 0.44 2.02 5.60
C LEU A 62 0.67 1.79 4.10
N LYS A 63 1.90 1.51 3.70
CA LYS A 63 2.27 0.97 2.39
C LYS A 63 3.08 -0.31 2.57
N VAL A 64 2.68 -1.38 1.88
CA VAL A 64 3.36 -2.67 1.86
C VAL A 64 3.84 -2.94 0.44
N VAL A 65 5.10 -3.37 0.31
CA VAL A 65 5.79 -3.51 -0.99
C VAL A 65 6.38 -4.91 -1.12
N THR A 66 6.31 -5.48 -2.32
CA THR A 66 7.05 -6.66 -2.78
C THR A 66 7.83 -6.32 -4.04
N SER A 67 8.54 -7.28 -4.62
CA SER A 67 9.14 -7.12 -5.95
C SER A 67 8.11 -7.04 -7.09
N GLY A 68 6.95 -7.70 -6.93
CA GLY A 68 5.91 -7.78 -7.95
C GLY A 68 4.83 -6.70 -7.86
N GLY A 69 4.71 -6.02 -6.72
CA GLY A 69 3.69 -4.99 -6.55
C GLY A 69 3.68 -4.37 -5.16
N TRP A 70 2.62 -3.62 -4.87
CA TRP A 70 2.43 -2.97 -3.57
C TRP A 70 0.97 -2.61 -3.34
N PHE A 71 0.59 -2.45 -2.07
CA PHE A 71 -0.64 -1.74 -1.72
C PHE A 71 -0.35 -0.65 -0.70
N ALA A 72 -1.22 0.35 -0.65
CA ALA A 72 -1.23 1.42 0.33
C ALA A 72 -2.64 1.62 0.87
N ALA A 73 -2.80 1.46 2.17
CA ALA A 73 -4.00 1.79 2.91
C ALA A 73 -3.84 3.19 3.50
N ARG A 74 -4.71 4.13 3.14
CA ARG A 74 -4.65 5.50 3.68
C ARG A 74 -6.02 5.93 4.13
N HIS A 75 -6.07 6.81 5.12
CA HIS A 75 -7.26 7.60 5.34
C HIS A 75 -7.00 8.97 4.71
N PRO A 76 -7.70 9.34 3.65
CA PRO A 76 -7.84 10.74 3.32
C PRO A 76 -9.16 11.23 3.93
N ALA A 77 -9.27 12.54 4.09
CA ALA A 77 -10.60 13.12 3.92
C ALA A 77 -11.18 12.64 2.58
N PRO A 78 -12.49 12.42 2.49
CA PRO A 78 -13.06 11.07 2.46
C PRO A 78 -12.46 10.15 1.36
N LYS A 79 -12.18 8.88 1.75
CA LYS A 79 -11.94 7.67 0.91
C LYS A 79 -10.52 7.46 0.34
N ILE A 80 -9.85 6.33 0.68
CA ILE A 80 -9.26 5.35 -0.29
C ILE A 80 -8.12 4.43 0.24
N PHE A 81 -8.23 3.14 -0.15
CA PHE A 81 -7.15 2.15 -0.26
C PHE A 81 -6.69 2.03 -1.72
N THR A 82 -5.38 2.07 -1.96
CA THR A 82 -4.76 1.91 -3.27
C THR A 82 -4.05 0.57 -3.34
N SER A 83 -4.29 -0.26 -4.35
CA SER A 83 -3.40 -1.39 -4.63
C SER A 83 -2.91 -1.36 -6.08
N SER A 84 -1.60 -1.53 -6.26
CA SER A 84 -1.00 -1.90 -7.53
C SER A 84 -0.57 -3.35 -7.39
N MET A 85 -1.43 -4.26 -7.82
CA MET A 85 -1.07 -5.67 -8.00
C MET A 85 -0.70 -5.90 -9.45
N LEU A 86 0.41 -6.59 -9.69
CA LEU A 86 0.89 -6.84 -11.03
C LEU A 86 1.57 -8.18 -11.25
N LYS A 87 0.74 -9.13 -11.68
CA LYS A 87 0.91 -10.02 -12.82
C LYS A 87 -0.15 -11.11 -12.70
N ALA A 88 -0.79 -11.46 -13.82
CA ALA A 88 -1.15 -12.85 -14.03
C ALA A 88 0.13 -13.59 -14.44
#